data_AF-A0A645D1Q4-F1
#
_entry.id   AF-A0A645D1Q4-F1
#
_cell.length_a   1.000
_cell.length_b   1.000
_cell.length_c   1.000
_cell.angle_alpha   90.00
_cell.angle_beta   90.00
_cell.angle_gamma   90.00
#
_symmetry.space_group_name_H-M   'P 1'
#
loop_
_entity.id
_entity.type
_entity.pdbx_description
1 polymer ?
#
loop_
_entity_poly.entity_id
_entity_poly.type
_entity_poly.pdbx_seq_one_letter_code
_entity_poly.pdbx_strand_id
1 'polypeptide(L)'
;MGVFMAPSAGYLLGYAFAALITGAVMRLLPMRSPAVIAASAFVASLIGGLLALHAMGVAGLVLVAHLSIKQAFMATLAFVPGDLIKCVLCAIIAHTVARGMPEWPFGGRRA
;
A
#
# COMPACT_ATOMS: atom_id res chain seq x y z
N MET A 1 -19.20 1.23 -21.78
CA MET A 1 -18.73 2.15 -20.72
C MET A 1 -18.58 1.35 -19.43
N GLY A 2 -17.41 0.71 -19.27
CA GLY A 2 -17.17 -0.40 -18.34
C GLY A 2 -16.68 0.02 -16.95
N VAL A 3 -16.03 -0.92 -16.24
CA VAL A 3 -15.58 -0.80 -14.83
C VAL A 3 -14.76 0.46 -14.52
N PHE A 4 -14.10 1.06 -15.53
CA PHE A 4 -13.33 2.31 -15.40
C PHE A 4 -14.19 3.59 -15.24
N MET A 5 -15.51 3.51 -15.40
CA MET A 5 -16.44 4.62 -15.13
C MET A 5 -17.24 4.40 -13.83
N ALA A 6 -16.95 3.34 -13.08
CA ALA A 6 -17.54 3.13 -11.76
C ALA A 6 -16.86 4.04 -10.71
N PRO A 7 -17.54 4.39 -9.62
CA PRO A 7 -16.95 5.13 -8.50
C PRO A 7 -15.65 4.52 -7.94
N SER A 8 -15.52 3.19 -8.04
CA SER A 8 -14.32 2.44 -7.62
C SER A 8 -13.16 2.51 -8.62
N ALA A 9 -13.31 3.12 -9.79
CA ALA A 9 -12.27 3.22 -10.80
C ALA A 9 -11.02 3.98 -10.29
N GLY A 10 -11.19 4.91 -9.35
CA GLY A 10 -10.08 5.60 -8.68
C GLY A 10 -9.13 4.64 -7.94
N TYR A 11 -9.67 3.57 -7.35
CA TYR A 11 -8.87 2.51 -6.75
C TYR A 11 -8.15 1.66 -7.80
N LEU A 12 -8.84 1.35 -8.91
CA LEU A 12 -8.30 0.51 -9.97
C LEU A 12 -7.06 1.14 -10.61
N LEU A 13 -7.14 2.43 -10.96
CA LEU A 13 -5.99 3.21 -11.43
C LEU A 13 -4.97 3.46 -10.30
N GLY A 14 -5.47 3.66 -9.07
CA GLY A 14 -4.67 3.89 -7.88
C GLY A 14 -3.73 2.73 -7.54
N TYR A 15 -4.08 1.48 -7.85
CA TYR A 15 -3.23 0.32 -7.54
C TYR A 15 -1.83 0.40 -8.18
N ALA A 16 -1.73 0.81 -9.44
CA ALA A 16 -0.43 0.94 -10.11
C ALA A 16 0.43 2.02 -9.43
N PHE A 17 -0.19 3.15 -9.08
CA PHE A 17 0.47 4.26 -8.39
C PHE A 17 0.87 3.90 -6.95
N ALA A 18 -0.03 3.25 -6.21
CA ALA A 18 0.21 2.72 -4.88
C ALA A 18 1.37 1.72 -4.86
N ALA A 19 1.44 0.80 -5.84
CA ALA A 19 2.54 -0.16 -5.97
C ALA A 19 3.89 0.53 -6.22
N LEU A 20 3.91 1.58 -7.06
CA LEU A 20 5.10 2.39 -7.30
C LEU A 20 5.57 3.08 -6.01
N ILE A 21 4.65 3.68 -5.25
CA ILE A 21 4.96 4.33 -3.96
C ILE A 21 5.47 3.31 -2.94
N THR A 22 4.78 2.17 -2.79
CA THR A 22 5.22 1.11 -1.87
C THR A 22 6.61 0.62 -2.21
N GLY A 23 6.91 0.36 -3.49
CA GLY A 23 8.25 -0.05 -3.92
C GLY A 23 9.32 1.03 -3.67
N ALA A 24 9.01 2.29 -3.98
CA ALA A 24 9.91 3.42 -3.74
C ALA A 24 10.21 3.60 -2.25
N VAL A 25 9.20 3.56 -1.39
CA VAL A 25 9.35 3.65 0.07
C VAL A 25 10.17 2.48 0.59
N MET A 26 9.86 1.25 0.17
CA MET A 26 10.61 0.06 0.59
C MET A 26 12.09 0.15 0.21
N ARG A 27 12.41 0.74 -0.96
CA ARG A 27 13.79 0.94 -1.41
C ARG A 27 14.57 1.93 -0.53
N LEU A 28 13.89 2.94 0.02
CA LEU A 28 14.49 3.95 0.89
C LEU A 28 14.69 3.43 2.33
N LEU A 29 13.87 2.48 2.76
CA LEU A 29 13.91 1.92 4.11
C LEU A 29 15.04 0.87 4.29
N PRO A 30 15.51 0.66 5.54
CA PRO A 30 16.59 -0.28 5.82
C PRO A 30 16.15 -1.74 5.62
N MET A 31 17.06 -2.60 5.14
CA MET A 31 16.80 -4.02 4.85
C MET A 31 17.89 -4.94 5.43
N ARG A 32 18.32 -4.66 6.67
CA ARG A 32 19.49 -5.31 7.30
C ARG A 32 19.21 -6.62 8.05
N SER A 33 17.96 -6.88 8.41
CA SER A 33 17.56 -8.09 9.10
C SER A 33 16.09 -8.41 8.83
N PRO A 34 15.63 -9.66 9.00
CA PRO A 34 14.23 -10.01 8.77
C PRO A 34 13.25 -9.14 9.57
N ALA A 35 13.55 -8.84 10.83
CA ALA A 35 12.71 -7.98 11.67
C ALA A 35 12.63 -6.54 11.13
N VAL A 36 13.75 -6.01 10.64
CA VAL A 36 13.79 -4.67 10.04
C VAL A 36 13.09 -4.64 8.68
N ILE A 37 13.19 -5.71 7.90
CA ILE A 37 12.44 -5.89 6.64
C ILE A 37 10.93 -5.94 6.92
N ALA A 38 10.50 -6.62 7.98
CA ALA A 38 9.11 -6.67 8.40
C ALA A 38 8.55 -5.26 8.72
N ALA A 39 9.28 -4.51 9.56
CA ALA A 39 8.91 -3.14 9.90
C ALA A 39 8.89 -2.23 8.68
N SER A 40 9.87 -2.39 7.78
CA SER A 40 9.94 -1.61 6.53
C SER A 40 8.80 -1.94 5.58
N ALA A 41 8.45 -3.22 5.45
CA ALA A 41 7.32 -3.67 4.65
C ALA A 41 5.99 -3.14 5.21
N PHE A 42 5.81 -3.14 6.54
CA PHE A 42 4.64 -2.55 7.18
C PHE A 42 4.49 -1.07 6.84
N VAL A 43 5.56 -0.29 7.00
CA VAL A 43 5.55 1.16 6.70
C VAL A 43 5.32 1.40 5.21
N ALA A 44 5.98 0.64 4.34
CA ALA A 44 5.82 0.77 2.89
C ALA A 44 4.41 0.39 2.41
N SER A 45 3.80 -0.65 2.98
CA SER A 45 2.42 -1.04 2.68
C SER A 45 1.42 -0.05 3.26
N LEU A 46 1.70 0.54 4.42
CA LEU A 46 0.85 1.58 5.01
C LEU A 46 0.85 2.84 4.13
N ILE A 47 2.02 3.31 3.69
CA ILE A 47 2.12 4.54 2.91
C ILE A 47 1.55 4.36 1.49
N GLY A 48 1.98 3.33 0.77
CA GLY A 48 1.52 3.14 -0.61
C GLY A 48 0.16 2.42 -0.69
N GLY A 49 0.04 1.29 0.00
CA GLY A 49 -1.13 0.41 -0.09
C GLY A 49 -2.37 0.92 0.62
N LEU A 50 -2.23 1.63 1.76
CA LEU A 50 -3.35 2.27 2.45
C LEU A 50 -3.47 3.74 2.06
N LEU A 51 -2.49 4.59 2.41
CA LEU A 51 -2.66 6.05 2.30
C LEU A 51 -2.77 6.52 0.85
N ALA A 52 -1.81 6.16 0.00
CA ALA A 52 -1.83 6.61 -1.39
C ALA A 52 -3.01 6.02 -2.18
N LEU A 53 -3.34 4.74 -1.93
CA LEU A 53 -4.49 4.11 -2.56
C LEU A 53 -5.81 4.75 -2.13
N HIS A 54 -5.99 5.06 -0.84
CA HIS A 54 -7.17 5.78 -0.36
C HIS A 54 -7.26 7.20 -0.92
N ALA A 55 -6.14 7.92 -1.06
CA ALA A 55 -6.15 9.24 -1.68
C ALA A 55 -6.67 9.19 -3.12
N MET A 56 -6.22 8.21 -3.91
CA MET A 56 -6.70 7.98 -5.28
C MET A 56 -8.16 7.52 -5.32
N GLY A 57 -8.56 6.67 -4.39
CA GLY A 57 -9.95 6.22 -4.23
C GLY A 57 -10.91 7.36 -3.89
N VAL A 58 -10.55 8.21 -2.92
CA VAL A 58 -11.30 9.42 -2.56
C VAL A 58 -11.38 10.37 -3.75
N ALA A 59 -10.30 10.59 -4.49
CA ALA A 59 -10.32 11.40 -5.70
C ALA A 59 -11.32 10.85 -6.73
N GLY A 60 -11.34 9.53 -6.95
CA GLY A 60 -12.32 8.87 -7.82
C GLY A 60 -13.76 9.04 -7.35
N LEU A 61 -14.02 8.88 -6.04
CA LEU A 61 -15.35 9.08 -5.46
C LEU A 61 -15.86 10.51 -5.60
N VAL A 62 -14.99 11.51 -5.41
CA VAL A 62 -15.35 12.92 -5.56
C VAL A 62 -15.63 13.26 -7.03
N LEU A 63 -14.79 12.78 -7.95
CA LEU A 63 -14.89 13.11 -9.38
C LEU A 63 -16.02 12.37 -10.11
N VAL A 64 -16.26 11.10 -9.78
CA VAL A 64 -17.19 10.23 -10.51
C VAL A 64 -18.53 10.08 -9.78
N ALA A 65 -18.53 9.95 -8.46
CA ALA A 65 -19.76 9.80 -7.67
C ALA A 65 -20.26 11.13 -7.08
N HIS A 66 -19.58 12.24 -7.36
CA HIS A 66 -19.93 13.59 -6.90
C HIS A 66 -20.15 13.69 -5.37
N LEU A 67 -19.48 12.83 -4.60
CA LEU A 67 -19.52 12.90 -3.15
C LEU A 67 -18.72 14.11 -2.65
N SER A 68 -19.18 14.73 -1.57
CA SER A 68 -18.34 15.70 -0.86
C SER A 68 -17.07 15.01 -0.34
N ILE A 69 -15.96 15.77 -0.22
CA ILE A 69 -14.68 15.25 0.29
C ILE A 69 -14.87 14.56 1.66
N LYS A 70 -15.70 15.15 2.53
CA LYS A 70 -16.00 14.59 3.85
C LYS A 70 -16.73 13.25 3.74
N GLN A 71 -17.75 13.14 2.87
CA GLN A 71 -18.49 11.88 2.67
C GLN A 71 -17.59 10.80 2.06
N ALA A 72 -16.81 11.14 1.04
CA ALA A 72 -15.87 10.21 0.42
C ALA A 72 -14.87 9.69 1.47
N PHE A 73 -14.25 10.59 2.24
CA PHE A 73 -13.30 10.19 3.29
C PHE A 73 -13.95 9.27 4.33
N MET A 74 -15.13 9.62 4.85
CA MET A 74 -15.88 8.78 5.80
C MET A 74 -16.25 7.41 5.21
N ALA A 75 -16.68 7.36 3.95
CA ALA A 75 -16.99 6.10 3.28
C ALA A 75 -15.76 5.19 3.20
N THR A 76 -14.58 5.77 2.95
CA THR A 76 -13.36 4.97 2.87
C THR A 76 -12.84 4.48 4.23
N LEU A 77 -13.14 5.16 5.34
CA LEU A 77 -12.68 4.74 6.67
C LEU A 77 -13.09 3.31 7.06
N ALA A 78 -14.22 2.81 6.52
CA ALA A 78 -14.67 1.45 6.75
C ALA A 78 -13.65 0.38 6.28
N PHE A 79 -12.80 0.71 5.30
CA PHE A 79 -11.76 -0.20 4.78
C PHE A 79 -10.45 -0.16 5.58
N VAL A 80 -10.21 0.92 6.34
CA VAL A 80 -8.95 1.12 7.09
C VAL A 80 -8.64 -0.03 8.06
N PRO A 81 -9.59 -0.55 8.87
CA PRO A 81 -9.29 -1.67 9.76
C PRO A 81 -8.81 -2.91 9.01
N GLY A 82 -9.45 -3.26 7.89
CA GLY A 82 -9.07 -4.39 7.05
C GLY A 82 -7.70 -4.20 6.39
N ASP A 83 -7.40 -2.97 5.97
CA ASP A 83 -6.13 -2.65 5.33
C ASP A 83 -4.97 -2.59 6.33
N LEU A 84 -5.21 -2.19 7.58
CA LEU A 84 -4.23 -2.32 8.65
C LEU A 84 -3.90 -3.80 8.91
N ILE A 85 -4.89 -4.69 8.92
CA ILE A 85 -4.67 -6.13 9.02
C ILE A 85 -3.82 -6.61 7.83
N LYS A 86 -4.13 -6.20 6.60
CA LYS A 86 -3.30 -6.53 5.42
C LYS A 86 -1.87 -6.03 5.54
N CYS A 87 -1.65 -4.84 6.09
CA CYS A 87 -0.29 -4.31 6.32
C CYS A 87 0.48 -5.17 7.34
N VAL A 88 -0.17 -5.59 8.43
CA VAL A 88 0.45 -6.51 9.41
C VAL A 88 0.76 -7.85 8.75
N LEU A 89 -0.16 -8.41 7.97
CA LEU A 89 0.07 -9.66 7.22
C LEU A 89 1.23 -9.51 6.23
N CYS A 90 1.31 -8.39 5.51
CA CYS A 90 2.43 -8.09 4.61
C CYS A 90 3.77 -8.11 5.36
N ALA A 91 3.84 -7.49 6.54
CA ALA A 91 5.03 -7.49 7.38
C ALA A 91 5.43 -8.90 7.83
N ILE A 92 4.46 -9.72 8.27
CA ILE A 92 4.69 -11.11 8.68
C ILE A 92 5.20 -11.94 7.50
N ILE A 93 4.59 -11.81 6.32
CA ILE A 93 5.00 -12.54 5.11
C ILE A 93 6.41 -12.11 4.70
N ALA A 94 6.69 -10.81 4.64
CA ALA A 94 8.01 -10.29 4.31
C ALA A 94 9.08 -10.78 5.29
N HIS A 95 8.77 -10.84 6.58
CA HIS A 95 9.65 -11.42 7.61
C HIS A 95 9.94 -12.90 7.34
N THR A 96 8.92 -13.71 7.10
CA THR A 96 9.05 -15.15 6.86
C THR A 96 9.86 -15.43 5.59
N VAL A 97 9.61 -14.68 4.52
CA VAL A 97 10.38 -14.75 3.26
C VAL A 97 11.83 -14.36 3.50
N ALA A 98 12.08 -13.27 4.24
CA ALA A 98 13.44 -12.83 4.56
C ALA A 98 14.21 -13.85 5.39
N ARG A 99 13.54 -14.53 6.32
CA ARG A 99 14.11 -15.65 7.08
C ARG A 99 14.37 -16.88 6.22
N GLY A 100 13.52 -17.16 5.23
CA GLY A 100 13.65 -18.32 4.35
C GLY A 100 14.73 -18.17 3.27
N MET A 101 15.24 -16.95 3.05
CA MET A 101 16.26 -16.66 2.03
C MET A 101 17.42 -15.84 2.62
N PRO A 102 18.19 -16.37 3.59
CA PRO A 102 19.25 -15.62 4.26
C PRO A 102 20.37 -15.15 3.31
N GLU A 103 20.61 -15.90 2.24
CA GLU A 103 21.64 -15.61 1.23
C GLU A 103 21.22 -14.50 0.24
N TRP A 104 19.92 -14.14 0.22
CA TRP A 104 19.42 -13.14 -0.72
C TRP A 104 19.88 -11.74 -0.29
N PRO A 105 20.52 -10.97 -1.18
CA PRO A 105 20.96 -9.62 -0.87
C PRO A 105 19.75 -8.68 -0.82
N PHE A 106 19.01 -8.70 0.29
CA PHE A 106 17.89 -7.79 0.52
C PHE A 106 18.38 -6.35 0.42
N GLY A 107 17.95 -5.66 -0.65
CA GLY A 107 18.30 -4.27 -0.90
C GLY A 107 19.53 -4.02 -1.79
N GLY A 108 20.18 -5.06 -2.35
CA GLY A 108 21.12 -4.94 -3.48
C GLY A 108 22.28 -3.93 -3.34
N ARG A 109 22.52 -3.37 -2.15
CA ARG A 109 23.64 -2.47 -1.88
C ARG A 109 24.85 -3.35 -1.57
N ARG A 110 25.54 -3.79 -2.64
CA ARG A 110 26.95 -4.16 -2.54
C ARG A 110 27.67 -2.95 -1.96
N ALA A 111 28.12 -3.05 -0.71
CA ALA A 111 29.22 -2.24 -0.23
C ALA A 111 30.52 -2.74 -0.90
#